data_AF-A0A7K2NX60-F1
#
_entry.id   AF-A0A7K2NX60-F1
#
_cell.length_a   1.000
_cell.length_b   1.000
_cell.length_c   1.000
_cell.angle_alpha   90.00
_cell.angle_beta   90.00
_cell.angle_gamma   90.00
#
_symmetry.space_group_name_H-M   'P 1'
#
loop_
_entity.id
_entity.type
_entity.pdbx_description
1 polymer ?
#
loop_
_entity_poly.entity_id
_entity_poly.type
_entity_poly.pdbx_seq_one_letter_code
_entity_poly.pdbx_strand_id
1 'polypeptide(L)'
;EQLTVTTLRNVVGSMDLEKTLTSRDTINSQLRGVLDEATGKWGLRVNRVEIKAIDPPQSIKDAMQKQMRAERDKRAAILGAEGQRQSQILTAEGDKQAAVLRAEGNRTAEILKAEGQSRAIDEVFQAVHRNDPDPKLLAYQYLQVLPQLAQGSGSTFWVIPSEVTSALQGVSRAFTEALPQSPATRENPSDDGAAQAASDTAQAAEAAAQALADAARANGVPPEGHAA
;
A
#
# COMPACT_ATOMS: atom_id res chain seq x y z
N GLU A 1 28.56 65.69 14.88
CA GLU A 1 29.06 64.64 13.96
C GLU A 1 29.53 63.37 14.66
N GLN A 2 30.35 63.45 15.72
CA GLN A 2 30.89 62.26 16.40
C GLN A 2 29.82 61.31 16.97
N LEU A 3 28.68 61.82 17.45
CA LEU A 3 27.61 60.98 18.01
C LEU A 3 26.99 60.05 16.94
N THR A 4 26.70 60.56 15.75
CA THR A 4 26.12 59.79 14.65
C THR A 4 27.04 58.67 14.18
N VAL A 5 28.35 58.95 14.09
CA VAL A 5 29.35 57.96 13.65
C VAL A 5 29.52 56.85 14.69
N THR A 6 29.55 57.19 15.98
CA THR A 6 29.69 56.21 17.06
C THR A 6 28.45 55.31 17.15
N THR A 7 27.25 55.89 17.08
CA THR A 7 26.00 55.10 17.07
C THR A 7 25.92 54.18 15.86
N LEU A 8 26.26 54.69 14.66
CA LEU A 8 26.28 53.88 13.44
C LEU A 8 27.27 52.71 13.56
N ARG A 9 28.48 52.97 14.07
CA ARG A 9 29.50 51.94 14.27
C ARG A 9 29.03 50.87 15.27
N ASN A 10 28.39 51.27 16.37
CA ASN A 10 27.90 50.32 17.37
C ASN A 10 26.76 49.44 16.83
N VAL A 11 25.80 50.05 16.14
CA VAL A 11 24.69 49.33 15.52
C VAL A 11 25.21 48.33 14.48
N VAL A 12 26.04 48.80 13.53
CA VAL A 12 26.61 47.95 12.49
C VAL A 12 27.52 46.86 13.05
N GLY A 13 28.30 47.16 14.10
CA GLY A 13 29.19 46.20 14.75
C GLY A 13 28.49 45.06 15.48
N SER A 14 27.19 45.21 15.80
CA SER A 14 26.40 44.18 16.46
C SER A 14 25.62 43.26 15.50
N MET A 15 25.69 43.54 14.19
CA MET A 15 24.93 42.83 13.16
C MET A 15 25.87 42.00 12.26
N ASP A 16 25.38 40.86 11.79
CA ASP A 16 26.06 40.10 10.74
C ASP A 16 26.09 40.90 9.44
N LEU A 17 27.19 40.81 8.70
CA LEU A 17 27.41 41.57 7.47
C LEU A 17 26.26 41.39 6.44
N GLU A 18 25.75 40.16 6.28
CA GLU A 18 24.63 39.88 5.37
C GLU A 18 23.34 40.59 5.80
N LYS A 19 23.09 40.63 7.11
CA LYS A 19 21.96 41.32 7.71
C LYS A 19 22.11 42.84 7.60
N THR A 20 23.33 43.36 7.73
CA THR A 20 23.63 44.77 7.53
C THR A 20 23.32 45.22 6.10
N LEU A 21 23.60 44.38 5.10
CA LEU A 21 23.35 44.70 3.68
C LEU A 21 21.86 44.61 3.30
N THR A 22 21.13 43.69 3.93
CA THR A 22 19.72 43.40 3.58
C THR A 22 18.72 44.20 4.43
N SER A 23 19.04 44.49 5.69
CA SER A 23 18.12 45.09 6.68
C SER A 23 18.40 46.57 6.95
N ARG A 24 18.45 47.39 5.90
CA ARG A 24 18.71 48.85 6.03
C ARG A 24 17.67 49.56 6.89
N ASP A 25 16.41 49.16 6.82
CA ASP A 25 15.33 49.77 7.60
C ASP A 25 15.49 49.57 9.10
N THR A 26 15.98 48.40 9.51
CA THR A 26 16.30 48.10 10.91
C THR A 26 17.40 49.04 11.42
N ILE A 27 18.44 49.27 10.62
CA ILE A 27 19.52 50.18 11.01
C ILE A 27 19.01 51.63 11.05
N ASN A 28 18.21 52.05 10.06
CA ASN A 28 17.63 53.39 10.00
C ASN A 28 16.74 53.70 11.22
N SER A 29 15.88 52.75 11.61
CA SER A 29 15.01 52.87 12.78
C SER A 29 15.77 52.93 14.11
N GLN A 30 16.79 52.09 14.29
CA GLN A 30 17.65 52.11 15.48
C GLN A 30 18.45 53.41 15.56
N LEU A 31 19.04 53.87 14.46
CA LEU A 31 19.73 55.16 14.39
C LEU A 31 18.81 56.33 14.70
N ARG A 32 17.60 56.33 14.14
CA ARG A 32 16.60 57.37 14.41
C ARG A 32 16.28 57.43 15.90
N GLY A 33 16.03 56.30 16.54
CA GLY A 33 15.73 56.24 17.98
C GLY A 33 16.83 56.84 18.85
N VAL A 34 18.07 56.38 18.65
CA VAL A 34 19.22 56.87 19.44
C VAL A 34 19.52 58.35 19.16
N LEU A 35 19.40 58.79 17.90
CA LEU A 35 19.64 60.19 17.55
C LEU A 35 18.55 61.11 18.09
N ASP A 36 17.27 60.73 18.00
CA ASP A 36 16.14 61.52 18.51
C ASP A 36 16.22 61.72 20.04
N GLU A 37 16.57 60.66 20.78
CA GLU A 37 16.78 60.72 22.22
C GLU A 37 17.92 61.69 22.59
N ALA A 38 19.04 61.62 21.88
CA ALA A 38 20.19 62.46 22.15
C ALA A 38 19.96 63.93 21.77
N THR A 39 19.26 64.19 20.66
CA THR A 39 18.96 65.55 20.18
C THR A 39 17.78 66.19 20.90
N GLY A 40 16.94 65.40 21.57
CA GLY A 40 15.80 65.90 22.34
C GLY A 40 16.20 66.89 23.45
N LYS A 41 17.40 66.72 24.05
CA LYS A 41 17.95 67.66 25.05
C LYS A 41 18.19 69.07 24.49
N TRP A 42 18.28 69.20 23.17
CA TRP A 42 18.50 70.47 22.47
C TRP A 42 17.24 70.98 21.77
N GLY A 43 16.09 70.33 21.97
CA GLY A 43 14.81 70.71 21.35
C GLY A 43 14.70 70.36 19.85
N LEU A 44 15.61 69.54 19.33
CA LEU A 44 15.63 69.11 17.93
C LEU A 44 14.96 67.73 17.81
N ARG A 45 14.05 67.58 16.83
CA ARG A 45 13.42 66.29 16.48
C ARG A 45 14.02 65.70 15.22
N VAL A 46 14.35 64.42 15.26
CA VAL A 46 14.89 63.69 14.11
C VAL A 46 13.74 63.02 13.36
N ASN A 47 13.40 63.55 12.19
CA ASN A 47 12.27 63.06 11.39
C ASN A 47 12.60 61.73 10.68
N ARG A 48 13.73 61.65 9.98
CA ARG A 48 14.16 60.45 9.25
C ARG A 48 15.68 60.34 9.19
N VAL A 49 16.18 59.10 9.23
CA VAL A 49 17.59 58.76 9.01
C VAL A 49 17.63 57.71 7.91
N GLU A 50 18.51 57.92 6.93
CA GLU A 50 18.71 56.99 5.81
C GLU A 50 20.20 56.77 5.57
N ILE A 51 20.60 55.50 5.50
CA ILE A 51 21.94 55.12 5.08
C ILE A 51 22.04 55.24 3.56
N LYS A 52 23.03 56.01 3.09
CA LYS A 52 23.26 56.25 1.66
C LYS A 52 23.73 54.99 0.92
N ALA A 53 24.81 54.38 1.39
CA ALA A 53 25.38 53.17 0.81
C ALA A 53 26.23 52.44 1.85
N ILE A 54 26.35 51.11 1.70
CA ILE A 54 27.26 50.27 2.47
C ILE A 54 28.11 49.54 1.44
N ASP A 55 29.38 49.94 1.34
CA ASP A 55 30.31 49.37 0.38
C ASP A 55 31.38 48.54 1.10
N PRO A 56 31.23 47.20 1.13
CA PRO A 56 32.27 46.33 1.65
C PRO A 56 33.49 46.31 0.71
N PRO A 57 34.70 46.07 1.22
CA PRO A 57 35.90 45.93 0.40
C PRO A 57 35.80 44.70 -0.53
N GLN A 58 36.52 44.73 -1.65
CA GLN A 58 36.39 43.72 -2.71
C GLN A 58 36.65 42.28 -2.22
N SER A 59 37.64 42.10 -1.33
CA SER A 59 37.96 40.80 -0.73
C SER A 59 36.76 40.14 -0.03
N ILE A 60 35.91 40.94 0.62
CA ILE A 60 34.71 40.47 1.30
C ILE A 60 33.60 40.15 0.30
N LYS A 61 33.44 40.97 -0.75
CA LYS A 61 32.47 40.71 -1.83
C LYS A 61 32.77 39.37 -2.51
N ASP A 62 34.03 39.09 -2.81
CA ASP A 62 34.46 37.85 -3.45
C ASP A 62 34.28 36.63 -2.54
N ALA A 63 34.63 36.76 -1.25
CA ALA A 63 34.41 35.71 -0.25
C ALA A 63 32.91 35.39 -0.09
N MET A 64 32.06 36.40 0.00
CA MET A 64 30.61 36.23 0.06
C MET A 64 30.05 35.58 -1.20
N GLN A 65 30.49 35.99 -2.40
CA GLN A 65 30.04 35.36 -3.64
C GLN A 65 30.41 33.89 -3.69
N LYS A 66 31.64 33.54 -3.27
CA LYS A 66 32.09 32.15 -3.19
C LYS A 66 31.27 31.34 -2.18
N GLN A 67 31.02 31.90 -1.00
CA GLN A 67 30.21 31.27 0.03
C GLN A 67 28.74 31.09 -0.41
N MET A 68 28.13 32.12 -1.00
CA MET A 68 26.75 32.05 -1.50
C MET A 68 26.59 31.03 -2.63
N ARG A 69 27.57 30.93 -3.54
CA ARG A 69 27.57 29.88 -4.57
C ARG A 69 27.64 28.50 -3.93
N ALA A 70 28.59 28.27 -3.04
CA ALA A 70 28.74 26.98 -2.36
C ALA A 70 27.47 26.58 -1.58
N GLU A 71 26.83 27.52 -0.87
CA GLU A 71 25.60 27.25 -0.13
C GLU A 71 24.41 26.97 -1.07
N ARG A 72 24.31 27.70 -2.18
CA ARG A 72 23.29 27.44 -3.20
C ARG A 72 23.49 26.08 -3.87
N ASP A 73 24.73 25.73 -4.23
CA ASP A 73 25.06 24.46 -4.84
C ASP A 73 24.78 23.30 -3.88
N LYS A 74 25.15 23.45 -2.61
CA LYS A 74 24.83 22.49 -1.55
C LYS A 74 23.32 22.31 -1.39
N ARG A 75 22.56 23.41 -1.32
CA ARG A 75 21.10 23.37 -1.20
C ARG A 75 20.45 22.73 -2.42
N ALA A 76 20.93 23.04 -3.63
CA ALA A 76 20.45 22.43 -4.86
C ALA A 76 20.73 20.93 -4.90
N ALA A 77 21.91 20.49 -4.46
CA ALA A 77 22.27 19.07 -4.38
C ALA A 77 21.40 18.31 -3.39
N ILE A 78 21.14 18.88 -2.19
CA ILE A 78 20.25 18.29 -1.18
C ILE A 78 18.83 18.16 -1.75
N LEU A 79 18.28 19.23 -2.32
CA LEU A 79 16.93 19.23 -2.88
C LEU A 79 16.80 18.22 -4.02
N GLY A 80 17.82 18.11 -4.88
CA GLY A 80 17.87 17.11 -5.95
C GLY A 80 17.89 15.68 -5.41
N ALA A 81 18.69 15.41 -4.38
CA ALA A 81 18.75 14.09 -3.73
C ALA A 81 17.43 13.72 -3.04
N GLU A 82 16.78 14.69 -2.38
CA GLU A 82 15.46 14.50 -1.76
C GLU A 82 14.38 14.24 -2.81
N GLY A 83 14.37 15.01 -3.90
CA GLY A 83 13.45 14.78 -5.01
C GLY A 83 13.61 13.40 -5.64
N GLN A 84 14.86 12.97 -5.84
CA GLN A 84 15.16 11.64 -6.39
C GLN A 84 14.71 10.52 -5.45
N ARG A 85 14.97 10.66 -4.14
CA ARG A 85 14.49 9.71 -3.13
C ARG A 85 12.97 9.63 -3.12
N GLN A 86 12.30 10.78 -3.12
CA GLN A 86 10.84 10.83 -3.08
C GLN A 86 10.23 10.21 -4.35
N SER A 87 10.81 10.48 -5.52
CA SER A 87 10.39 9.86 -6.77
C SER A 87 10.51 8.34 -6.72
N GLN A 88 11.63 7.81 -6.22
CA GLN A 88 11.83 6.36 -6.12
C GLN A 88 10.83 5.69 -5.16
N ILE A 89 10.53 6.34 -4.03
CA ILE A 89 9.52 5.86 -3.08
C ILE A 89 8.14 5.80 -3.76
N LEU A 90 7.72 6.89 -4.42
CA LEU A 90 6.43 6.92 -5.11
C LEU A 90 6.33 5.86 -6.22
N THR A 91 7.40 5.66 -7.00
CA THR A 91 7.43 4.61 -8.02
C THR A 91 7.31 3.23 -7.39
N ALA A 92 8.08 2.92 -6.35
CA ALA A 92 8.03 1.63 -5.68
C ALA A 92 6.65 1.37 -5.00
N GLU A 93 6.04 2.40 -4.42
CA GLU A 93 4.69 2.32 -3.86
C GLU A 93 3.63 2.09 -4.95
N GLY A 94 3.73 2.81 -6.06
CA GLY A 94 2.87 2.61 -7.23
C GLY A 94 3.00 1.20 -7.80
N ASP A 95 4.22 0.68 -7.93
CA ASP A 95 4.48 -0.68 -8.41
C ASP A 95 3.92 -1.74 -7.47
N LYS A 96 4.10 -1.55 -6.15
CA LYS A 96 3.51 -2.43 -5.13
C LYS A 96 1.99 -2.44 -5.24
N GLN A 97 1.35 -1.28 -5.29
CA GLN A 97 -0.10 -1.17 -5.40
C GLN A 97 -0.59 -1.81 -6.71
N ALA A 98 0.05 -1.50 -7.83
CA ALA A 98 -0.29 -2.09 -9.12
C ALA A 98 -0.14 -3.61 -9.13
N ALA A 99 0.89 -4.16 -8.47
CA ALA A 99 1.06 -5.61 -8.34
C ALA A 99 -0.07 -6.26 -7.53
N VAL A 100 -0.46 -5.65 -6.40
CA VAL A 100 -1.59 -6.12 -5.58
C VAL A 100 -2.90 -6.08 -6.37
N LEU A 101 -3.22 -4.95 -6.99
CA LEU A 101 -4.46 -4.80 -7.77
C LEU A 101 -4.51 -5.79 -8.94
N ARG A 102 -3.39 -6.07 -9.61
CA ARG A 102 -3.34 -7.10 -10.66
C ARG A 102 -3.58 -8.49 -10.10
N ALA A 103 -2.99 -8.83 -8.95
CA ALA A 103 -3.19 -10.13 -8.32
C ALA A 103 -4.66 -10.33 -7.89
N GLU A 104 -5.28 -9.30 -7.31
CA GLU A 104 -6.70 -9.29 -6.93
C GLU A 104 -7.62 -9.38 -8.14
N GLY A 105 -7.31 -8.62 -9.19
CA GLY A 105 -8.04 -8.67 -10.47
C GLY A 105 -7.99 -10.06 -11.10
N ASN A 106 -6.80 -10.67 -11.15
CA ASN A 106 -6.62 -12.03 -11.68
C ASN A 106 -7.41 -13.06 -10.86
N ARG A 107 -7.31 -13.00 -9.52
CA ARG A 107 -8.08 -13.88 -8.63
C ARG A 107 -9.59 -13.76 -8.89
N THR A 108 -10.09 -12.53 -8.94
CA THR A 108 -11.51 -12.26 -9.17
C THR A 108 -11.97 -12.74 -10.54
N ALA A 109 -11.13 -12.52 -11.58
CA ALA A 109 -11.41 -12.99 -12.93
C ALA A 109 -11.49 -14.53 -13.01
N GLU A 110 -10.58 -15.25 -12.37
CA GLU A 110 -10.61 -16.72 -12.32
C GLU A 110 -11.85 -17.25 -11.58
N ILE A 111 -12.23 -16.62 -10.46
CA ILE A 111 -13.46 -16.98 -9.73
C ILE A 111 -14.70 -16.78 -10.62
N LEU A 112 -14.84 -15.58 -11.22
CA LEU A 112 -15.97 -15.27 -12.10
C LEU A 112 -16.05 -16.22 -13.30
N LYS A 113 -14.90 -16.60 -13.86
CA LYS A 113 -14.83 -17.56 -14.96
C LYS A 113 -15.28 -18.95 -14.52
N ALA A 114 -14.80 -19.44 -13.38
CA ALA A 114 -15.20 -20.73 -12.82
C ALA A 114 -16.71 -20.77 -12.50
N GLU A 115 -17.24 -19.69 -11.92
CA GLU A 115 -18.68 -19.56 -11.68
C GLU A 115 -19.49 -19.56 -12.96
N GLY A 116 -19.06 -18.80 -13.98
CA GLY A 116 -19.71 -18.77 -15.29
C GLY A 116 -19.74 -20.14 -15.96
N GLN A 117 -18.64 -20.89 -15.86
CA GLN A 117 -18.56 -22.27 -16.36
C GLN A 117 -19.49 -23.21 -15.59
N SER A 118 -19.52 -23.15 -14.26
CA SER A 118 -20.42 -23.97 -13.44
C SER A 118 -21.87 -23.72 -13.83
N ARG A 119 -22.29 -22.44 -13.89
CA ARG A 119 -23.67 -22.08 -14.26
C ARG A 119 -24.03 -22.56 -15.68
N ALA A 120 -23.10 -22.45 -16.63
CA ALA A 120 -23.31 -22.94 -17.97
C ALA A 120 -23.48 -24.46 -18.02
N ILE A 121 -22.67 -25.21 -17.25
CA ILE A 121 -22.79 -26.67 -17.14
C ILE A 121 -24.12 -27.04 -16.49
N ASP A 122 -24.50 -26.38 -15.40
CA ASP A 122 -25.76 -26.63 -14.70
C ASP A 122 -26.97 -26.38 -15.60
N GLU A 123 -26.97 -25.30 -16.38
CA GLU A 123 -28.04 -24.98 -17.33
C GLU A 123 -28.14 -26.05 -18.43
N VAL A 124 -27.02 -26.46 -19.03
CA VAL A 124 -26.99 -27.52 -20.04
C VAL A 124 -27.45 -28.84 -19.44
N PHE A 125 -26.99 -29.18 -18.24
CA PHE A 125 -27.39 -30.39 -17.53
C PHE A 125 -28.90 -30.42 -17.27
N GLN A 126 -29.48 -29.33 -16.77
CA GLN A 126 -30.92 -29.22 -16.56
C GLN A 126 -31.71 -29.27 -17.86
N ALA A 127 -31.23 -28.62 -18.92
CA ALA A 127 -31.88 -28.66 -20.24
C ALA A 127 -31.91 -30.08 -20.83
N VAL A 128 -30.81 -30.84 -20.68
CA VAL A 128 -30.72 -32.25 -21.08
C VAL A 128 -31.72 -33.10 -20.28
N HIS A 129 -31.75 -32.97 -18.95
CA HIS A 129 -32.67 -33.76 -18.12
C HIS A 129 -34.14 -33.45 -18.39
N ARG A 130 -34.48 -32.18 -18.63
CA ARG A 130 -35.87 -31.76 -18.90
C ARG A 130 -36.40 -32.30 -20.23
N ASN A 131 -35.53 -32.51 -21.22
CA ASN A 131 -35.93 -32.88 -22.57
C ASN A 131 -35.79 -34.40 -22.85
N ASP A 132 -35.40 -35.19 -21.84
CA ASP A 132 -35.24 -36.66 -21.86
C ASP A 132 -34.70 -37.23 -23.20
N PRO A 133 -33.51 -36.81 -23.65
CA PRO A 133 -32.98 -37.21 -24.95
C PRO A 133 -32.73 -38.72 -24.99
N ASP A 134 -33.09 -39.36 -26.12
CA ASP A 134 -32.95 -40.80 -26.32
C ASP A 134 -31.52 -41.27 -25.95
N PRO A 135 -31.36 -42.29 -25.08
CA PRO A 135 -30.06 -42.83 -24.67
C PRO A 135 -29.10 -43.14 -25.83
N LYS A 136 -29.63 -43.44 -27.02
CA LYS A 136 -28.82 -43.69 -28.23
C LYS A 136 -28.11 -42.42 -28.74
N LEU A 137 -28.70 -41.23 -28.55
CA LEU A 137 -28.10 -39.96 -28.95
C LEU A 137 -26.93 -39.58 -28.03
N LEU A 138 -27.06 -39.81 -26.73
CA LEU A 138 -25.97 -39.59 -25.77
C LEU A 138 -24.79 -40.52 -26.04
N ALA A 139 -25.05 -41.80 -26.33
CA ALA A 139 -24.02 -42.77 -26.71
C ALA A 139 -23.29 -42.37 -28.01
N TYR A 140 -24.02 -41.87 -29.00
CA TYR A 140 -23.44 -41.36 -30.24
C TYR A 140 -22.59 -40.09 -30.02
N GLN A 141 -23.08 -39.15 -29.21
CA GLN A 141 -22.32 -37.95 -28.85
C GLN A 141 -21.04 -38.31 -28.09
N TYR A 142 -21.11 -39.26 -27.15
CA TYR A 142 -19.94 -39.81 -26.43
C TYR A 142 -18.92 -40.43 -27.40
N LEU A 143 -19.38 -41.20 -28.39
CA LEU A 143 -18.51 -41.79 -29.41
C LEU A 143 -17.85 -40.73 -30.31
N GLN A 144 -18.49 -39.57 -30.51
CA GLN A 144 -17.92 -38.44 -31.24
C GLN A 144 -16.93 -37.58 -30.43
N VAL A 145 -17.08 -37.46 -29.10
CA VAL A 145 -16.08 -36.77 -28.26
C VAL A 145 -14.87 -37.63 -27.90
N LEU A 146 -14.99 -38.96 -28.00
CA LEU A 146 -13.90 -39.91 -27.75
C LEU A 146 -12.62 -39.63 -28.58
N PRO A 147 -12.70 -39.36 -29.91
CA PRO A 147 -11.53 -38.96 -30.71
C PRO A 147 -10.86 -37.66 -30.25
N GLN A 148 -11.64 -36.70 -29.73
CA GLN A 148 -11.12 -35.42 -29.25
C GLN A 148 -10.43 -35.55 -27.90
N LEU A 149 -10.94 -36.42 -27.01
CA LEU A 149 -10.23 -36.80 -25.78
C LEU A 149 -8.92 -37.54 -26.07
N ALA A 150 -8.88 -38.36 -27.12
CA ALA A 150 -7.66 -39.05 -27.54
C ALA A 150 -6.59 -38.09 -28.13
N GLN A 151 -6.99 -36.91 -28.64
CA GLN A 151 -6.09 -35.90 -29.22
C GLN A 151 -5.61 -34.84 -28.22
N GLY A 152 -6.18 -34.77 -27.01
CA GLY A 152 -5.72 -33.90 -25.92
C GLY A 152 -4.41 -34.38 -25.30
N SER A 153 -3.50 -33.47 -24.99
CA SER A 153 -2.12 -33.71 -24.52
C SER A 153 -2.04 -34.41 -23.14
N GLY A 154 -2.34 -35.71 -23.09
CA GLY A 154 -2.23 -36.57 -21.90
C GLY A 154 -2.57 -38.05 -22.10
N SER A 155 -2.89 -38.50 -23.32
CA SER A 155 -3.50 -39.81 -23.61
C SER A 155 -2.55 -40.88 -24.18
N THR A 156 -1.23 -40.73 -24.09
CA THR A 156 -0.27 -41.67 -24.69
C THR A 156 0.58 -42.40 -23.65
N PHE A 157 -0.03 -43.16 -22.74
CA PHE A 157 0.60 -44.37 -22.20
C PHE A 157 -0.43 -45.30 -21.58
N TRP A 158 -0.75 -46.38 -22.30
CA TRP A 158 -1.63 -47.44 -21.82
C TRP A 158 -0.78 -48.67 -21.52
N VAL A 159 -0.41 -48.84 -20.24
CA VAL A 159 0.00 -50.13 -19.70
C VAL A 159 -1.18 -50.61 -18.89
N ILE A 160 -1.79 -51.73 -19.28
CA ILE A 160 -2.74 -52.41 -18.41
C ILE A 160 -1.92 -53.13 -17.34
N PRO A 161 -2.00 -52.74 -16.05
CA PRO A 161 -1.57 -53.62 -14.98
C PRO A 161 -2.54 -54.80 -14.95
N SER A 162 -2.03 -56.02 -14.82
CA SER A 162 -2.82 -57.26 -14.78
C SER A 162 -3.99 -57.23 -13.76
N GLU A 163 -3.93 -56.34 -12.77
CA GLU A 163 -4.99 -55.97 -11.84
C GLU A 163 -6.32 -55.52 -12.52
N VAL A 164 -6.25 -54.82 -13.67
CA VAL A 164 -7.42 -54.27 -14.36
C VAL A 164 -8.23 -55.37 -15.07
N THR A 165 -7.57 -56.44 -15.53
CA THR A 165 -8.28 -57.60 -16.08
C THR A 165 -9.07 -58.33 -15.00
N SER A 166 -8.51 -58.41 -13.78
CA SER A 166 -9.17 -58.94 -12.58
C SER A 166 -10.38 -58.10 -12.18
N ALA A 167 -10.25 -56.76 -12.21
CA ALA A 167 -11.35 -55.84 -11.94
C ALA A 167 -12.47 -55.94 -12.99
N LEU A 168 -12.13 -56.14 -14.28
CA LEU A 168 -13.12 -56.34 -15.35
C LEU A 168 -13.96 -57.62 -15.15
N GLN A 169 -13.35 -58.70 -14.65
CA GLN A 169 -14.08 -59.93 -14.31
C GLN A 169 -15.00 -59.75 -13.08
N GLY A 170 -14.60 -58.90 -12.13
CA GLY A 170 -15.45 -58.50 -11.01
C GLY A 170 -16.67 -57.68 -11.46
N VAL A 171 -16.45 -56.74 -12.39
CA VAL A 171 -17.51 -55.92 -12.99
C VAL A 171 -18.45 -56.76 -13.86
N SER A 172 -17.94 -57.73 -14.62
CA SER A 172 -18.80 -58.59 -15.44
C SER A 172 -19.70 -59.49 -14.59
N ARG A 173 -19.22 -59.98 -13.44
CA ARG A 173 -20.06 -60.71 -12.47
C ARG A 173 -21.15 -59.82 -11.86
N ALA A 174 -20.79 -58.59 -11.48
CA ALA A 174 -21.73 -57.60 -10.97
C ALA A 174 -22.78 -57.14 -12.02
N PHE A 175 -22.50 -57.34 -13.31
CA PHE A 175 -23.43 -57.03 -14.41
C PHE A 175 -24.37 -58.20 -14.73
N THR A 176 -23.96 -59.45 -14.47
CA THR A 176 -24.77 -60.66 -14.68
C THR A 176 -25.64 -61.04 -13.49
N GLU A 177 -25.36 -60.53 -12.29
CA GLU A 177 -26.15 -60.76 -11.08
C GLU A 177 -26.81 -59.45 -10.67
N ALA A 178 -28.13 -59.46 -10.45
CA ALA A 178 -28.92 -58.26 -10.16
C ALA A 178 -28.33 -57.48 -8.98
N LEU A 179 -27.83 -56.27 -9.24
CA LEU A 179 -27.13 -55.43 -8.28
C LEU A 179 -28.03 -55.13 -7.06
N PRO A 180 -27.55 -55.33 -5.82
CA PRO A 180 -28.16 -54.72 -4.64
C PRO A 180 -27.98 -53.19 -4.70
N GLN A 181 -28.98 -52.46 -4.21
CA GLN A 181 -28.95 -50.99 -4.19
C GLN A 181 -27.73 -50.48 -3.43
N SER A 182 -26.96 -49.62 -4.10
CA SER A 182 -25.78 -48.97 -3.55
C SER A 182 -26.21 -47.81 -2.63
N PRO A 183 -25.54 -47.59 -1.47
CA PRO A 183 -25.87 -46.55 -0.48
C PRO A 183 -25.53 -45.12 -0.93
N ALA A 184 -25.57 -44.84 -2.25
CA ALA A 184 -25.21 -43.56 -2.84
C ALA A 184 -26.39 -42.57 -2.95
N THR A 185 -27.52 -42.85 -2.31
CA THR A 185 -28.41 -41.78 -1.87
C THR A 185 -27.76 -41.18 -0.63
N ARG A 186 -26.96 -40.12 -0.81
CA ARG A 186 -26.50 -39.31 0.33
C ARG A 186 -27.76 -38.88 1.09
N GLU A 187 -27.93 -39.41 2.29
CA GLU A 187 -28.79 -38.77 3.28
C GLU A 187 -28.33 -37.32 3.44
N ASN A 188 -29.30 -36.42 3.57
CA ASN A 188 -29.08 -35.01 3.89
C ASN A 188 -27.98 -34.89 4.96
N PRO A 189 -27.08 -33.89 4.88
CA PRO A 189 -26.17 -33.62 5.98
C PRO A 189 -27.03 -33.35 7.22
N SER A 190 -26.90 -34.20 8.23
CA SER A 190 -27.54 -33.96 9.52
C SER A 190 -27.00 -32.65 10.10
N ASP A 191 -27.90 -31.86 10.68
CA ASP A 191 -27.65 -30.55 11.30
C ASP A 191 -26.52 -30.56 12.36
N ASP A 192 -26.08 -31.73 12.80
CA ASP A 192 -25.01 -31.91 13.79
C ASP A 192 -23.63 -31.41 13.31
N GLY A 193 -23.33 -31.54 12.01
CA GLY A 193 -22.03 -31.11 11.47
C GLY A 193 -21.88 -29.58 11.39
N ALA A 194 -22.97 -28.88 11.10
CA ALA A 194 -23.00 -27.42 11.10
C ALA A 194 -22.97 -26.85 12.54
N ALA A 195 -23.63 -27.52 13.49
CA ALA A 195 -23.60 -27.17 14.90
C ALA A 195 -22.21 -27.40 15.53
N GLN A 196 -21.51 -28.47 15.15
CA GLN A 196 -20.12 -28.71 15.59
C GLN A 196 -19.14 -27.70 15.00
N ALA A 197 -19.24 -27.39 13.70
CA ALA A 197 -18.39 -26.36 13.10
C ALA A 197 -18.61 -24.96 13.71
N ALA A 198 -19.84 -24.62 14.10
CA ALA A 198 -20.17 -23.38 14.81
C ALA A 198 -19.64 -23.37 16.26
N SER A 199 -19.70 -24.51 16.97
CA SER A 199 -19.12 -24.67 18.31
C SER A 199 -17.60 -24.56 18.29
N ASP A 200 -16.93 -25.20 17.34
CA ASP A 200 -15.47 -25.21 17.24
C ASP A 200 -14.91 -23.83 16.87
N THR A 201 -15.63 -23.08 16.03
CA THR A 201 -15.27 -21.69 15.71
C THR A 201 -15.49 -20.73 16.88
N ALA A 202 -16.53 -20.94 17.70
CA ALA A 202 -16.76 -20.17 18.92
C ALA A 202 -15.68 -20.44 19.99
N GLN A 203 -15.30 -21.71 20.18
CA GLN A 203 -14.23 -22.09 21.12
C GLN A 203 -12.86 -21.56 20.68
N ALA A 204 -12.57 -21.56 19.37
CA ALA A 204 -11.34 -20.98 18.83
C ALA A 204 -11.28 -19.46 19.02
N ALA A 205 -12.41 -18.75 18.90
CA ALA A 205 -12.48 -17.31 19.13
C ALA A 205 -12.29 -16.95 20.61
N GLU A 206 -12.85 -17.75 21.53
CA GLU A 206 -12.71 -17.53 22.97
C GLU A 206 -11.27 -17.81 23.45
N ALA A 207 -10.64 -18.86 22.93
CA ALA A 207 -9.23 -19.17 23.20
C ALA A 207 -8.29 -18.06 22.69
N ALA A 208 -8.58 -17.48 21.52
CA ALA A 208 -7.83 -16.34 20.99
C ALA A 208 -7.99 -15.08 21.84
N ALA A 209 -9.20 -14.81 22.36
CA ALA A 209 -9.46 -13.68 23.25
C ALA A 209 -8.75 -13.82 24.61
N GLN A 210 -8.68 -15.03 25.16
CA GLN A 210 -7.95 -15.31 26.39
C GLN A 210 -6.43 -15.15 26.20
N ALA A 211 -5.89 -15.64 25.08
CA ALA A 211 -4.47 -15.44 24.74
C ALA A 211 -4.10 -13.96 24.57
N LEU A 212 -4.99 -13.14 24.00
CA LEU A 212 -4.82 -11.69 23.90
C LEU A 212 -4.89 -11.00 25.27
N ALA A 213 -5.81 -11.42 26.15
CA ALA A 213 -5.94 -10.87 27.51
C ALA A 213 -4.72 -11.22 28.39
N ASP A 214 -4.18 -12.42 28.26
CA ASP A 214 -2.98 -12.84 28.98
C ASP A 214 -1.72 -12.13 28.44
N ALA A 215 -1.65 -11.89 27.13
CA ALA A 215 -0.60 -11.06 26.55
C ALA A 215 -0.67 -9.60 27.00
N ALA A 216 -1.88 -9.05 27.19
CA ALA A 216 -2.08 -7.70 27.72
C ALA A 216 -1.67 -7.58 29.21
N ARG A 217 -1.94 -8.61 30.03
CA ARG A 217 -1.46 -8.67 31.43
C ARG A 217 0.05 -8.82 31.54
N ALA A 218 0.68 -9.56 30.62
CA ALA A 218 2.13 -9.73 30.59
C ALA A 218 2.89 -8.44 30.21
N ASN A 219 2.25 -7.52 29.48
CA ASN A 219 2.88 -6.27 29.00
C ASN A 219 2.59 -5.02 29.88
N GLY A 220 1.95 -5.15 31.04
CA GLY A 220 1.95 -4.10 32.07
C GLY A 220 1.37 -2.73 31.67
N VAL A 221 0.33 -2.68 30.83
CA VAL A 221 -0.38 -1.42 30.50
C VAL A 221 -1.64 -1.30 31.37
N PRO A 222 -1.79 -0.26 32.21
CA PRO A 222 -2.99 -0.08 33.03
C PRO A 222 -4.18 0.38 32.16
N PRO A 223 -5.41 -0.07 32.45
CA PRO A 223 -6.58 0.32 31.66
C PRO A 223 -6.95 1.80 31.92
N GLU A 224 -7.08 2.57 30.83
CA GLU A 224 -7.62 3.92 30.86
C GLU A 224 -9.06 3.90 31.39
N GLY A 225 -9.31 4.71 32.42
CA GLY A 225 -10.63 4.92 32.99
C GLY A 225 -11.56 5.61 32.00
N HIS A 226 -12.80 5.12 31.93
CA HIS A 226 -13.92 5.88 31.38
C HIS A 226 -14.85 6.33 32.50
N ALA A 227 -15.10 7.63 32.43
CA ALA A 227 -15.98 8.51 33.20
C ALA A 227 -17.30 7.90 33.68
N ALA A 228 -17.62 8.18 34.95
CA ALA A 228 -18.89 8.74 35.40
C ALA A 228 -18.62 9.62 36.64
#